data_AF-A0A9D6DXW6-F1
#
_entry.id   AF-A0A9D6DXW6-F1
#
_cell.length_a   1.000
_cell.length_b   1.000
_cell.length_c   1.000
_cell.angle_alpha   90.00
_cell.angle_beta   90.00
_cell.angle_gamma   90.00
#
_symmetry.space_group_name_H-M   'P 1'
#
loop_
_entity.id
_entity.type
_entity.pdbx_description
1 polymer ?
#
loop_
_entity_poly.entity_id
_entity_poly.type
_entity_poly.pdbx_seq_one_letter_code
_entity_poly.pdbx_strand_id
1 'polypeptide(L)'
;MMLSYTDKYDLAGQKKSLYNLENSIVRQFKEPRIHFAIVCASKSCPKLASRAYTAENLNDMLDAAAKGFINDRAKNRIDEKSKTIYLPKIFEWYENDFNDAGGALKFIARYLPEKDAQEVLKGNYSLKYLDYDWTLNGEIWKEPFVRLKNEQVLISSLLRVSHRAHRGNRKRHHEGKIIQEAVPLSAQDIKPLLIGAAVPDVKLTTVQGAELNLKDALAGQPAILIFYRGGWCPYCNLQLGQIQRIDSSLLAMGYRIFAISPDRPAMLTESLEKHDLTYTLLSDHSMEAAKAFGIAFRVDDATLAKYRQYGINLESSSGETHHLLPAPSVFIISKDGKLGFTYVSPDYKIRIDPDVLLEAAKAVLKMAPDNSAKGKP
;
A
#
# COMPACT_ATOMS: atom_id res chain seq x y z
N MET A 1 -8.95 -23.45 -11.38
CA MET A 1 -9.25 -22.05 -11.74
C MET A 1 -9.04 -21.22 -10.49
N MET A 2 -7.98 -20.40 -10.46
CA MET A 2 -7.65 -19.57 -9.29
C MET A 2 -8.42 -18.26 -9.40
N LEU A 3 -9.30 -17.97 -8.44
CA LEU A 3 -10.05 -16.73 -8.43
C LEU A 3 -9.19 -15.63 -7.81
N SER A 4 -8.95 -14.54 -8.55
CA SER A 4 -8.36 -13.31 -8.03
C SER A 4 -9.20 -12.76 -6.88
N TYR A 5 -8.54 -12.34 -5.80
CA TYR A 5 -9.18 -11.85 -4.58
C TYR A 5 -9.93 -10.52 -4.78
N THR A 6 -9.55 -9.72 -5.79
CA THR A 6 -10.12 -8.37 -6.00
C THR A 6 -10.97 -8.25 -7.27
N ASP A 7 -10.87 -9.20 -8.19
CA ASP A 7 -11.71 -9.18 -9.39
C ASP A 7 -13.17 -9.39 -9.02
N LYS A 8 -14.08 -8.73 -9.76
CA LYS A 8 -15.51 -8.81 -9.50
C LYS A 8 -16.15 -9.96 -10.25
N TYR A 9 -16.67 -10.92 -9.51
CA TYR A 9 -17.44 -12.03 -10.04
C TYR A 9 -18.92 -11.74 -9.91
N ASP A 10 -19.72 -12.35 -10.78
CA ASP A 10 -21.16 -12.37 -10.58
C ASP A 10 -21.48 -13.36 -9.46
N LEU A 11 -21.89 -12.83 -8.30
CA LEU A 11 -22.28 -13.62 -7.14
C LEU A 11 -23.71 -13.22 -6.77
N ALA A 12 -24.65 -14.14 -7.01
CA ALA A 12 -26.08 -13.93 -6.77
C ALA A 12 -26.64 -12.66 -7.43
N GLY A 13 -26.25 -12.38 -8.69
CA GLY A 13 -26.73 -11.24 -9.45
C GLY A 13 -26.07 -9.90 -9.07
N GLN A 14 -25.03 -9.93 -8.23
CA GLN A 14 -24.26 -8.75 -7.84
C GLN A 14 -22.79 -8.94 -8.18
N LYS A 15 -22.18 -7.91 -8.78
CA LYS A 15 -20.73 -7.86 -9.01
C LYS A 15 -19.99 -7.66 -7.70
N LYS A 16 -19.38 -8.72 -7.17
CA LYS A 16 -18.63 -8.71 -5.90
C LYS A 16 -17.27 -9.36 -6.09
N SER A 17 -16.25 -8.80 -5.44
CA SER A 17 -14.95 -9.44 -5.30
C SER A 17 -14.91 -10.35 -4.08
N LEU A 18 -13.94 -11.26 -4.03
CA LEU A 18 -13.73 -12.11 -2.85
C LEU A 18 -13.36 -11.27 -1.62
N TYR A 19 -12.61 -10.18 -1.80
CA TYR A 19 -12.33 -9.19 -0.76
C TYR A 19 -13.62 -8.59 -0.17
N ASN A 20 -14.52 -8.12 -1.03
CA ASN A 20 -15.80 -7.55 -0.59
C ASN A 20 -16.69 -8.62 0.06
N LEU A 21 -16.69 -9.83 -0.48
CA LEU A 21 -17.41 -10.95 0.11
C LEU A 21 -16.91 -11.25 1.53
N GLU A 22 -15.60 -11.37 1.72
CA GLU A 22 -15.00 -11.65 3.02
C GLU A 22 -15.24 -10.49 4.00
N ASN A 23 -14.85 -9.27 3.63
CA ASN A 23 -14.80 -8.15 4.59
C ASN A 23 -16.16 -7.47 4.82
N SER A 24 -16.98 -7.35 3.78
CA SER A 24 -18.25 -6.63 3.87
C SER A 24 -19.43 -7.53 4.20
N ILE A 25 -19.30 -8.85 4.05
CA ILE A 25 -20.39 -9.80 4.31
C ILE A 25 -19.97 -10.82 5.35
N VAL A 26 -18.97 -11.65 5.06
CA VAL A 26 -18.64 -12.80 5.93
C VAL A 26 -18.16 -12.36 7.31
N ARG A 27 -17.26 -11.38 7.39
CA ARG A 27 -16.74 -10.90 8.68
C ARG A 27 -17.78 -10.18 9.55
N GLN A 28 -18.90 -9.75 8.97
CA GLN A 28 -20.00 -9.15 9.74
C GLN A 28 -20.72 -10.19 10.63
N PHE A 29 -20.57 -11.48 10.33
CA PHE A 29 -21.11 -12.56 11.17
C PHE A 29 -20.34 -12.76 12.48
N LYS A 30 -19.19 -12.08 12.67
CA LYS A 30 -18.33 -12.19 13.86
C LYS A 30 -17.96 -13.63 14.20
N GLU A 31 -17.73 -14.42 13.17
CA GLU A 31 -17.43 -15.84 13.27
C GLU A 31 -15.92 -16.06 13.05
N PRO A 32 -15.08 -16.15 14.09
CA PRO A 32 -13.63 -16.27 13.94
C PRO A 32 -13.19 -17.55 13.21
N ARG A 33 -14.04 -18.60 13.16
CA ARG A 33 -13.70 -19.85 12.47
C ARG A 33 -13.60 -19.68 10.95
N ILE A 34 -14.18 -18.61 10.37
CA ILE A 34 -14.11 -18.34 8.93
C ILE A 34 -12.67 -18.17 8.43
N HIS A 35 -11.76 -17.74 9.29
CA HIS A 35 -10.33 -17.61 8.99
C HIS A 35 -9.64 -18.95 8.72
N PHE A 36 -10.27 -20.07 9.10
CA PHE A 36 -9.80 -21.42 8.79
C PHE A 36 -10.53 -22.05 7.59
N ALA A 37 -11.60 -21.42 7.12
CA ALA A 37 -12.44 -21.90 6.04
C ALA A 37 -12.16 -21.19 4.70
N ILE A 38 -11.86 -19.90 4.75
CA ILE A 38 -11.47 -19.11 3.59
C ILE A 38 -9.95 -19.15 3.49
N VAL A 39 -9.44 -19.89 2.52
CA VAL A 39 -8.01 -20.17 2.42
C VAL A 39 -7.39 -19.50 1.22
N CYS A 40 -6.21 -18.94 1.45
CA CYS A 40 -5.43 -18.16 0.51
C CYS A 40 -4.50 -18.99 -0.40
N ALA A 41 -4.60 -20.32 -0.35
CA ALA A 41 -3.70 -21.26 -1.06
C ALA A 41 -2.20 -21.05 -0.75
N SER A 42 -1.84 -20.62 0.47
CA SER A 42 -0.44 -20.52 0.90
C SER A 42 0.01 -21.73 1.74
N LYS A 43 1.33 -21.91 1.91
CA LYS A 43 1.87 -23.02 2.71
C LYS A 43 1.50 -22.90 4.17
N SER A 44 1.46 -21.68 4.73
CA SER A 44 1.01 -21.41 6.10
C SER A 44 -0.49 -21.21 6.26
N CYS A 45 -1.27 -21.28 5.17
CA CYS A 45 -2.72 -21.19 5.20
C CYS A 45 -3.35 -22.46 5.80
N PRO A 46 -4.55 -22.35 6.37
CA PRO A 46 -5.38 -23.49 6.74
C PRO A 46 -5.65 -24.41 5.54
N LYS A 47 -5.92 -25.68 5.81
CA LYS A 47 -6.19 -26.66 4.75
C LYS A 47 -7.53 -26.34 4.09
N LEU A 48 -7.55 -26.28 2.75
CA LEU A 48 -8.78 -26.16 1.99
C LEU A 48 -9.70 -27.35 2.28
N ALA A 49 -10.97 -27.08 2.56
CA ALA A 49 -11.96 -28.14 2.70
C ALA A 49 -12.17 -28.87 1.35
N SER A 50 -12.26 -30.19 1.37
CA SER A 50 -12.49 -31.02 0.18
C SER A 50 -13.94 -31.02 -0.32
N ARG A 51 -14.84 -30.32 0.38
CA ARG A 51 -16.26 -30.18 0.05
C ARG A 51 -16.73 -28.76 0.32
N ALA A 52 -17.82 -28.35 -0.33
CA ALA A 52 -18.41 -27.04 -0.15
C ALA A 52 -19.13 -26.91 1.21
N TYR A 53 -19.09 -25.70 1.76
CA TYR A 53 -19.89 -25.31 2.92
C TYR A 53 -21.35 -25.09 2.48
N THR A 54 -22.28 -25.64 3.25
CA THR A 54 -23.74 -25.55 3.07
C THR A 54 -24.36 -25.16 4.40
N ALA A 55 -25.62 -24.70 4.41
CA ALA A 55 -26.28 -24.33 5.65
C ALA A 55 -26.32 -25.50 6.66
N GLU A 56 -26.49 -26.72 6.17
CA GLU A 56 -26.63 -27.94 6.95
C GLU A 56 -25.31 -28.39 7.60
N ASN A 57 -24.17 -28.09 6.98
CA ASN A 57 -22.86 -28.62 7.41
C ASN A 57 -21.86 -27.52 7.86
N LEU A 58 -22.29 -26.26 7.86
CA LEU A 58 -21.43 -25.10 8.08
C LEU A 58 -20.66 -25.16 9.40
N ASN A 59 -21.37 -25.37 10.51
CA ASN A 59 -20.76 -25.36 11.85
C ASN A 59 -19.76 -26.50 12.03
N ASP A 60 -20.13 -27.73 11.67
CA ASP A 60 -19.26 -28.90 11.79
C ASP A 60 -17.98 -28.73 10.96
N MET A 61 -18.10 -28.16 9.75
CA MET A 61 -16.94 -27.89 8.91
C MET A 61 -16.05 -26.78 9.46
N LEU A 62 -16.64 -25.70 10.00
CA LEU A 62 -15.90 -24.61 10.62
C LEU A 62 -15.13 -25.10 11.87
N ASP A 63 -15.76 -25.94 12.70
CA ASP A 63 -15.13 -26.54 13.87
C ASP A 63 -14.02 -27.52 13.47
N ALA A 64 -14.25 -28.35 12.46
CA ALA A 64 -13.23 -29.25 11.94
C ALA A 64 -12.03 -28.49 11.37
N ALA A 65 -12.26 -27.39 10.64
CA ALA A 65 -11.20 -26.55 10.10
C ALA A 65 -10.38 -25.86 11.20
N ALA A 66 -11.06 -25.25 12.18
CA ALA A 66 -10.41 -24.62 13.33
C ALA A 66 -9.61 -25.62 14.15
N LYS A 67 -10.22 -26.76 14.51
CA LYS A 67 -9.56 -27.83 15.26
C LYS A 67 -8.36 -28.40 14.51
N GLY A 68 -8.50 -28.64 13.21
CA GLY A 68 -7.41 -29.15 12.37
C GLY A 68 -6.24 -28.18 12.31
N PHE A 69 -6.51 -26.88 12.12
CA PHE A 69 -5.46 -25.88 12.04
C PHE A 69 -4.76 -25.66 13.37
N ILE A 70 -5.50 -25.46 14.47
CA ILE A 70 -4.95 -25.17 15.81
C ILE A 70 -4.05 -26.31 16.32
N ASN A 71 -4.40 -27.56 15.99
CA ASN A 71 -3.64 -28.73 16.42
C ASN A 71 -2.52 -29.13 15.44
N ASP A 72 -2.34 -28.42 14.32
CA ASP A 72 -1.22 -28.66 13.41
C ASP A 72 0.08 -28.15 14.05
N ARG A 73 0.93 -29.09 14.49
CA ARG A 73 2.21 -28.79 15.16
C ARG A 73 3.28 -28.20 14.24
N ALA A 74 3.10 -28.27 12.92
CA ALA A 74 3.94 -27.56 11.97
C ALA A 74 3.54 -26.07 11.83
N LYS A 75 2.34 -25.70 12.30
CA LYS A 75 1.82 -24.33 12.26
C LYS A 75 1.77 -23.66 13.62
N ASN A 76 1.55 -24.42 14.68
CA ASN A 76 1.37 -23.92 16.03
C ASN A 76 2.26 -24.70 17.00
N ARG A 77 2.90 -24.01 17.95
CA ARG A 77 3.75 -24.64 18.95
C ARG A 77 3.53 -24.03 20.32
N ILE A 78 3.29 -24.87 21.32
CA ILE A 78 3.26 -24.48 22.74
C ILE A 78 4.59 -24.92 23.35
N ASP A 79 5.39 -23.97 23.83
CA ASP A 79 6.62 -24.24 24.57
C ASP A 79 6.35 -24.04 26.07
N GLU A 80 6.17 -25.15 26.77
CA GLU A 80 5.91 -25.16 28.21
C GLU A 80 7.10 -24.65 29.04
N LYS A 81 8.34 -24.80 28.56
CA LYS A 81 9.55 -24.41 29.31
C LYS A 81 9.74 -22.91 29.28
N SER A 82 9.67 -22.31 28.10
CA SER A 82 9.79 -20.86 27.92
C SER A 82 8.46 -20.12 28.14
N LYS A 83 7.38 -20.86 28.45
CA LYS A 83 6.02 -20.34 28.55
C LYS A 83 5.66 -19.43 27.38
N THR A 84 5.89 -19.93 26.16
CA THR A 84 5.63 -19.18 24.93
C THR A 84 4.75 -19.99 23.98
N ILE A 85 3.67 -19.39 23.47
CA ILE A 85 2.83 -19.96 22.42
C ILE A 85 3.21 -19.27 21.11
N TYR A 86 3.54 -20.08 20.11
CA TYR A 86 3.85 -19.66 18.78
C TYR A 86 2.66 -19.93 17.86
N LEU A 87 2.01 -18.88 17.38
CA LEU A 87 0.87 -18.98 16.46
C LEU A 87 1.21 -18.36 15.10
N PRO A 88 0.56 -18.76 14.00
CA PRO A 88 0.67 -18.08 12.72
C PRO A 88 0.13 -16.64 12.79
N LYS A 89 0.62 -15.78 11.90
CA LYS A 89 0.18 -14.37 11.79
C LYS A 89 -1.32 -14.18 11.53
N ILE A 90 -2.08 -15.22 11.19
CA ILE A 90 -3.54 -15.12 11.07
C ILE A 90 -4.19 -14.60 12.37
N PHE A 91 -3.65 -14.98 13.53
CA PHE A 91 -4.10 -14.50 14.83
C PHE A 91 -3.69 -13.05 15.13
N GLU A 92 -2.65 -12.55 14.45
CA GLU A 92 -2.19 -11.16 14.50
C GLU A 92 -3.04 -10.28 13.57
N TRP A 93 -3.19 -10.68 12.30
CA TRP A 93 -3.90 -9.90 11.27
C TRP A 93 -5.39 -9.72 11.59
N TYR A 94 -6.00 -10.75 12.17
CA TYR A 94 -7.42 -10.76 12.51
C TYR A 94 -7.65 -10.73 14.03
N GLU A 95 -6.72 -10.13 14.78
CA GLU A 95 -6.78 -10.05 16.25
C GLU A 95 -8.15 -9.58 16.77
N ASN A 96 -8.74 -8.57 16.13
CA ASN A 96 -10.06 -8.05 16.50
C ASN A 96 -11.17 -9.12 16.43
N ASP A 97 -11.14 -9.99 15.42
CA ASP A 97 -12.16 -11.02 15.23
C ASP A 97 -12.03 -12.11 16.30
N PHE A 98 -10.80 -12.38 16.78
CA PHE A 98 -10.56 -13.28 17.91
C PHE A 98 -10.85 -12.62 19.26
N ASN A 99 -10.62 -11.31 19.40
CA ASN A 99 -10.95 -10.54 20.60
C ASN A 99 -12.46 -10.52 20.85
N ASP A 100 -13.28 -10.41 19.80
CA ASP A 100 -14.74 -10.57 19.88
C ASP A 100 -15.13 -11.97 20.41
N ALA A 101 -14.27 -12.97 20.23
CA ALA A 101 -14.42 -14.32 20.81
C ALA A 101 -13.70 -14.51 22.16
N GLY A 102 -13.29 -13.43 22.82
CA GLY A 102 -12.61 -13.47 24.12
C GLY A 102 -11.09 -13.64 24.06
N GLY A 103 -10.48 -13.36 22.90
CA GLY A 103 -9.04 -13.32 22.68
C GLY A 103 -8.49 -14.61 22.08
N ALA A 104 -7.35 -14.50 21.37
CA ALA A 104 -6.72 -15.61 20.65
C ALA A 104 -6.45 -16.83 21.55
N LEU A 105 -5.91 -16.63 22.76
CA LEU A 105 -5.60 -17.72 23.69
C LEU A 105 -6.85 -18.47 24.17
N LYS A 106 -7.90 -17.73 24.52
CA LYS A 106 -9.18 -18.31 24.94
C LYS A 106 -9.88 -19.01 23.77
N PHE A 107 -9.71 -18.48 22.56
CA PHE A 107 -10.24 -19.10 21.35
C PHE A 107 -9.55 -20.43 21.05
N ILE A 108 -8.21 -20.47 21.01
CA ILE A 108 -7.48 -21.72 20.70
C ILE A 108 -7.71 -22.80 21.76
N ALA A 109 -7.86 -22.41 23.03
CA ALA A 109 -8.10 -23.36 24.12
C ALA A 109 -9.37 -24.20 23.92
N ARG A 110 -10.37 -23.69 23.18
CA ARG A 110 -11.60 -24.44 22.84
C ARG A 110 -11.34 -25.66 21.97
N TYR A 111 -10.23 -25.67 21.23
CA TYR A 111 -9.90 -26.71 20.26
C TYR A 111 -8.63 -27.49 20.59
N LEU A 112 -7.89 -27.08 21.63
CA LEU A 112 -6.74 -27.80 22.14
C LEU A 112 -7.17 -29.06 22.92
N PRO A 113 -6.29 -30.07 23.07
CA PRO A 113 -6.50 -31.14 24.04
C PRO A 113 -6.67 -30.57 25.45
N GLU A 114 -7.50 -31.21 26.28
CA GLU A 114 -7.88 -30.72 27.61
C GLU A 114 -6.68 -30.26 28.46
N LYS A 115 -5.61 -31.06 28.48
CA LYS A 115 -4.37 -30.74 29.22
C LYS A 115 -3.76 -29.41 28.75
N ASP A 116 -3.59 -29.24 27.45
CA ASP A 116 -3.00 -28.04 26.84
C ASP A 116 -3.93 -26.83 27.06
N ALA A 117 -5.25 -27.03 26.89
CA ALA A 117 -6.25 -25.99 27.08
C ALA A 117 -6.23 -25.43 28.52
N GLN A 118 -6.25 -26.30 29.53
CA GLN A 118 -6.15 -25.89 30.93
C GLN A 118 -4.85 -25.15 31.20
N GLU A 119 -3.75 -25.60 30.63
CA GLU A 119 -2.44 -24.98 30.83
C GLU A 119 -2.35 -23.58 30.19
N VAL A 120 -2.87 -23.40 28.97
CA VAL A 120 -2.96 -22.09 28.32
C VAL A 120 -3.85 -21.13 29.10
N LEU A 121 -4.98 -21.62 29.63
CA LEU A 121 -5.96 -20.79 30.36
C LEU A 121 -5.49 -20.35 31.75
N LYS A 122 -4.46 -20.98 32.34
CA LYS A 122 -3.86 -20.55 33.62
C LYS A 122 -3.13 -19.20 33.54
N GLY A 123 -2.90 -18.65 32.34
CA GLY A 123 -2.58 -17.23 32.15
C GLY A 123 -1.10 -16.83 32.18
N ASN A 124 -0.16 -17.77 32.02
CA ASN A 124 1.29 -17.47 32.12
C ASN A 124 2.06 -17.59 30.80
N TYR A 125 1.39 -17.56 29.64
CA TYR A 125 2.05 -17.71 28.35
C TYR A 125 2.20 -16.38 27.61
N SER A 126 3.40 -16.13 27.09
CA SER A 126 3.63 -15.08 26.10
C SER A 126 3.22 -15.57 24.71
N LEU A 127 2.64 -14.69 23.90
CA LEU A 127 2.25 -15.00 22.53
C LEU A 127 3.30 -14.45 21.55
N LYS A 128 3.79 -15.30 20.64
CA LYS A 128 4.67 -14.91 19.54
C LYS A 128 4.08 -15.36 18.22
N TYR A 129 4.19 -14.50 17.21
CA TYR A 129 3.70 -14.84 15.88
C TYR A 129 4.83 -15.36 15.00
N LEU A 130 4.59 -16.51 14.35
CA LEU A 130 5.52 -17.15 13.45
C LEU A 130 5.50 -16.49 12.08
N ASP A 131 6.63 -16.60 11.38
CA ASP A 131 6.71 -16.19 10.00
C ASP A 131 5.79 -17.05 9.10
N TYR A 132 4.88 -16.37 8.43
CA TYR A 132 3.87 -16.95 7.54
C TYR A 132 4.40 -17.23 6.12
N ASP A 133 4.66 -18.49 5.80
CA ASP A 133 5.20 -18.96 4.52
C ASP A 133 4.16 -18.91 3.39
N TRP A 134 4.44 -18.11 2.37
CA TRP A 134 3.55 -17.86 1.24
C TRP A 134 3.81 -18.72 0.00
N THR A 135 4.88 -19.51 0.00
CA THR A 135 5.52 -20.16 -1.18
C THR A 135 4.67 -21.17 -1.97
N LEU A 136 3.42 -21.44 -1.56
CA LEU A 136 2.51 -22.32 -2.31
C LEU A 136 1.67 -21.55 -3.35
N ASN A 137 1.48 -20.23 -3.15
CA ASN A 137 1.29 -19.30 -4.24
C ASN A 137 2.67 -18.82 -4.67
N GLY A 138 2.93 -18.62 -5.97
CA GLY A 138 4.10 -17.85 -6.41
C GLY A 138 4.26 -16.59 -5.52
N GLU A 139 5.48 -16.28 -5.10
CA GLU A 139 5.78 -15.64 -3.83
C GLU A 139 5.07 -14.28 -3.64
N ILE A 140 4.24 -14.16 -2.60
CA ILE A 140 3.73 -12.86 -2.12
C ILE A 140 3.72 -12.84 -0.59
N TRP A 141 4.62 -12.08 0.05
CA TRP A 141 4.70 -11.95 1.52
C TRP A 141 4.04 -10.67 2.11
N LYS A 142 3.17 -10.88 3.13
CA LYS A 142 2.99 -10.23 4.48
C LYS A 142 2.76 -8.69 4.71
N GLU A 143 1.49 -8.29 4.93
CA GLU A 143 0.76 -7.52 6.01
C GLU A 143 1.47 -6.68 7.14
N PRO A 144 0.81 -5.75 7.94
CA PRO A 144 -0.65 -5.57 8.17
C PRO A 144 -1.30 -4.15 8.20
N PHE A 145 -2.60 -4.13 7.87
CA PHE A 145 -3.56 -3.00 7.82
C PHE A 145 -3.96 -2.45 9.20
N VAL A 146 -4.14 -1.12 9.30
CA VAL A 146 -4.73 -0.40 10.46
C VAL A 146 -5.92 0.37 9.92
N ARG A 147 -7.02 0.29 10.66
CA ARG A 147 -8.36 0.79 10.33
C ARG A 147 -8.53 2.18 10.98
N LEU A 148 -9.02 3.17 10.23
CA LEU A 148 -9.63 4.37 10.82
C LEU A 148 -11.08 4.48 10.33
N LYS A 149 -11.99 4.75 11.26
CA LYS A 149 -13.45 4.89 11.09
C LYS A 149 -13.81 6.36 10.84
N ASN A 150 -14.78 6.57 9.93
CA ASN A 150 -15.76 7.67 9.84
C ASN A 150 -15.20 9.11 9.66
N GLU A 151 -15.89 10.12 9.11
CA GLU A 151 -17.07 10.35 8.27
C GLU A 151 -16.96 11.84 7.86
N GLN A 152 -17.45 12.20 6.66
CA GLN A 152 -17.91 13.54 6.23
C GLN A 152 -17.08 14.79 6.58
N VAL A 153 -16.47 15.44 5.57
CA VAL A 153 -16.41 16.92 5.53
C VAL A 153 -16.75 17.43 4.14
N LEU A 154 -17.67 18.38 4.15
CA LEU A 154 -18.38 19.02 3.04
C LEU A 154 -17.50 19.83 2.08
N ILE A 155 -17.96 19.82 0.83
CA ILE A 155 -17.63 20.80 -0.22
C ILE A 155 -18.31 22.14 0.11
N SER A 156 -17.58 23.22 -0.19
CA SER A 156 -18.01 24.61 -0.44
C SER A 156 -17.87 25.66 0.67
N SER A 157 -17.50 26.86 0.19
CA SER A 157 -17.54 28.20 0.79
C SER A 157 -16.35 28.66 1.66
N LEU A 158 -15.52 29.54 1.10
CA LEU A 158 -15.59 30.97 1.41
C LEU A 158 -14.69 31.81 0.49
N LEU A 159 -15.35 32.66 -0.29
CA LEU A 159 -14.80 33.74 -1.09
C LEU A 159 -15.27 35.05 -0.41
N ARG A 160 -14.35 36.02 -0.28
CA ARG A 160 -14.51 37.43 0.20
C ARG A 160 -14.54 37.57 1.74
N VAL A 161 -14.03 38.62 2.40
CA VAL A 161 -13.70 40.04 2.11
C VAL A 161 -12.50 40.39 3.04
N SER A 162 -11.46 41.15 2.68
CA SER A 162 -11.49 42.60 2.87
C SER A 162 -10.35 43.37 2.20
N HIS A 163 -10.73 44.53 1.69
CA HIS A 163 -9.92 45.51 0.97
C HIS A 163 -9.72 46.75 1.86
N ARG A 164 -8.56 47.42 1.67
CA ARG A 164 -8.14 48.77 2.12
C ARG A 164 -7.72 48.97 3.58
N ALA A 165 -6.47 49.42 3.78
CA ALA A 165 -6.13 50.85 3.78
C ALA A 165 -4.61 51.11 3.62
N HIS A 166 -4.31 52.36 3.33
CA HIS A 166 -3.15 52.93 2.63
C HIS A 166 -1.84 53.15 3.44
N ARG A 167 -0.75 53.25 2.65
CA ARG A 167 0.42 54.16 2.75
C ARG A 167 1.53 53.85 3.77
N GLY A 168 2.77 53.81 3.23
CA GLY A 168 3.95 54.28 3.98
C GLY A 168 5.26 53.52 3.81
N ASN A 169 5.86 53.59 2.61
CA ASN A 169 7.30 53.81 2.40
C ASN A 169 8.34 53.12 3.32
N ARG A 170 9.12 52.17 2.78
CA ARG A 170 10.59 52.28 2.66
C ARG A 170 11.20 51.03 2.02
N LYS A 171 11.96 51.28 0.95
CA LYS A 171 12.83 50.35 0.25
C LYS A 171 13.76 49.62 1.24
N ARG A 172 13.80 48.30 1.17
CA ARG A 172 15.02 47.51 1.40
C ARG A 172 15.09 46.47 0.31
N HIS A 173 16.14 46.57 -0.50
CA HIS A 173 16.60 45.45 -1.31
C HIS A 173 16.96 44.32 -0.34
N HIS A 174 16.21 43.23 -0.39
CA HIS A 174 16.67 41.93 0.08
C HIS A 174 16.67 41.04 -1.15
N GLU A 175 17.88 40.70 -1.59
CA GLU A 175 18.13 39.60 -2.49
C GLU A 175 17.34 38.39 -1.98
N GLY A 176 16.46 37.87 -2.81
CA GLY A 176 15.58 36.76 -2.49
C GLY A 176 16.41 35.52 -2.21
N LYS A 177 16.71 35.27 -0.94
CA LYS A 177 17.13 33.96 -0.46
C LYS A 177 15.90 33.06 -0.62
N ILE A 178 15.92 32.17 -1.62
CA ILE A 178 14.96 31.07 -1.74
C ILE A 178 15.00 30.34 -0.38
N ILE A 179 13.96 30.50 0.42
CA ILE A 179 13.77 29.68 1.61
C ILE A 179 13.37 28.32 1.04
N GLN A 180 14.29 27.35 1.01
CA GLN A 180 13.86 25.95 0.84
C GLN A 180 12.88 25.68 1.98
N GLU A 181 11.58 25.54 1.65
CA GLU A 181 10.60 25.16 2.65
C GLU A 181 11.09 23.87 3.31
N ALA A 182 11.18 23.87 4.64
CA ALA A 182 11.62 22.70 5.38
C ALA A 182 10.65 21.53 5.10
N VAL A 183 11.20 20.35 4.90
CA VAL A 183 10.42 19.12 4.69
C VAL A 183 9.50 18.90 5.91
N PRO A 184 8.18 18.68 5.72
CA PRO A 184 7.26 18.49 6.82
C PRO A 184 7.61 17.28 7.69
N LEU A 185 7.24 17.32 8.97
CA LEU A 185 7.48 16.24 9.93
C LEU A 185 6.41 15.14 9.88
N SER A 186 5.40 15.28 9.05
CA SER A 186 4.32 14.31 8.88
C SER A 186 3.85 14.26 7.43
N ALA A 187 3.29 13.11 7.05
CA ALA A 187 2.66 12.96 5.73
C ALA A 187 1.36 13.79 5.61
N GLN A 188 0.76 14.22 6.73
CA GLN A 188 -0.46 15.02 6.74
C GLN A 188 -0.20 16.49 6.35
N ASP A 189 1.03 16.96 6.55
CA ASP A 189 1.42 18.37 6.33
C ASP A 189 2.11 18.60 4.97
N ILE A 190 2.14 17.59 4.10
CA ILE A 190 2.71 17.69 2.76
C ILE A 190 1.86 18.64 1.89
N LYS A 191 2.50 19.23 0.87
CA LYS A 191 1.85 20.16 -0.06
C LYS A 191 2.12 19.70 -1.50
N PRO A 192 1.37 18.72 -2.02
CA PRO A 192 1.65 18.16 -3.33
C PRO A 192 1.42 19.18 -4.44
N LEU A 193 2.14 18.99 -5.55
CA LEU A 193 1.88 19.77 -6.76
C LEU A 193 0.44 19.61 -7.24
N LEU A 194 -0.16 20.73 -7.62
CA LEU A 194 -1.53 20.80 -8.12
C LEU A 194 -1.58 20.49 -9.62
N ILE A 195 -2.78 20.10 -10.08
CA ILE A 195 -3.08 19.94 -11.50
C ILE A 195 -2.75 21.24 -12.25
N GLY A 196 -2.11 21.10 -13.41
CA GLY A 196 -1.63 22.20 -14.25
C GLY A 196 -0.20 22.64 -13.97
N ALA A 197 0.40 22.22 -12.85
CA ALA A 197 1.82 22.45 -12.58
C ALA A 197 2.70 21.77 -13.64
N ALA A 198 3.82 22.40 -13.97
CA ALA A 198 4.85 21.78 -14.80
C ALA A 198 5.58 20.69 -14.01
N VAL A 199 6.03 19.64 -14.68
CA VAL A 199 6.88 18.62 -14.06
C VAL A 199 8.20 19.27 -13.59
N PRO A 200 8.63 19.05 -12.33
CA PRO A 200 9.91 19.53 -11.83
C PRO A 200 11.11 19.01 -12.64
N ASP A 201 12.13 19.85 -12.75
CA ASP A 201 13.41 19.48 -13.34
C ASP A 201 14.28 18.77 -12.30
N VAL A 202 14.14 17.45 -12.23
CA VAL A 202 14.80 16.60 -11.22
C VAL A 202 15.51 15.42 -11.86
N LYS A 203 16.58 14.98 -11.22
CA LYS A 203 17.40 13.84 -11.63
C LYS A 203 17.07 12.64 -10.78
N LEU A 204 16.91 11.50 -11.44
CA LEU A 204 16.66 10.19 -10.86
C LEU A 204 17.75 9.23 -11.34
N THR A 205 17.85 8.07 -10.72
CA THR A 205 18.81 7.04 -11.11
C THR A 205 18.09 5.78 -11.58
N THR A 206 18.49 5.26 -12.73
CA THR A 206 17.99 4.00 -13.28
C THR A 206 18.50 2.80 -12.47
N VAL A 207 17.92 1.61 -12.68
CA VAL A 207 18.39 0.37 -12.03
C VAL A 207 19.84 0.03 -12.38
N GLN A 208 20.35 0.48 -13.54
CA GLN A 208 21.75 0.31 -13.96
C GLN A 208 22.70 1.36 -13.33
N GLY A 209 22.19 2.28 -12.51
CA GLY A 209 22.99 3.36 -11.91
C GLY A 209 23.19 4.57 -12.82
N ALA A 210 22.59 4.61 -14.02
CA ALA A 210 22.67 5.78 -14.90
C ALA A 210 21.73 6.90 -14.45
N GLU A 211 22.19 8.15 -14.53
CA GLU A 211 21.38 9.34 -14.26
C GLU A 211 20.33 9.55 -15.36
N LEU A 212 19.12 9.93 -14.96
CA LEU A 212 18.00 10.24 -15.83
C LEU A 212 17.36 11.55 -15.38
N ASN A 213 17.28 12.53 -16.28
CA ASN A 213 16.48 13.72 -16.06
C ASN A 213 15.00 13.40 -16.32
N LEU A 214 14.12 13.67 -15.34
CA LEU A 214 12.71 13.31 -15.43
C LEU A 214 12.00 14.08 -16.55
N LYS A 215 12.28 15.38 -16.70
CA LYS A 215 11.62 16.22 -17.70
C LYS A 215 11.98 15.79 -19.12
N ASP A 216 13.25 15.47 -19.36
CA ASP A 216 13.72 14.96 -20.65
C ASP A 216 13.13 13.57 -20.95
N ALA A 217 13.06 12.70 -19.94
CA ALA A 217 12.46 11.38 -20.07
C ALA A 217 10.96 11.44 -20.41
N LEU A 218 10.28 12.54 -20.11
CA LEU A 218 8.86 12.76 -20.36
C LEU A 218 8.56 13.57 -21.64
N ALA A 219 9.58 14.07 -22.33
CA ALA A 219 9.41 15.01 -23.42
C ALA A 219 8.50 14.46 -24.54
N GLY A 220 7.35 15.11 -24.75
CA GLY A 220 6.41 14.80 -25.82
C GLY A 220 5.56 13.54 -25.63
N GLN A 221 5.67 12.86 -24.48
CA GLN A 221 4.91 11.64 -24.20
C GLN A 221 4.15 11.77 -22.87
N PRO A 222 2.89 11.33 -22.82
CA PRO A 222 2.18 11.31 -21.55
C PRO A 222 2.77 10.22 -20.66
N ALA A 223 2.69 10.40 -19.35
CA ALA A 223 3.24 9.43 -18.41
C ALA A 223 2.45 9.30 -17.11
N ILE A 224 2.68 8.21 -16.41
CA ILE A 224 2.19 7.96 -15.06
C ILE A 224 3.40 7.83 -14.16
N LEU A 225 3.48 8.70 -13.15
CA LEU A 225 4.51 8.67 -12.13
C LEU A 225 3.89 8.10 -10.86
N ILE A 226 4.46 7.02 -10.34
CA ILE A 226 4.00 6.34 -9.12
C ILE A 226 5.11 6.47 -8.09
N PHE A 227 4.93 7.33 -7.09
CA PHE A 227 5.86 7.41 -5.97
C PHE A 227 5.44 6.44 -4.87
N TYR A 228 6.39 5.62 -4.43
CA TYR A 228 6.18 4.61 -3.41
C TYR A 228 7.34 4.61 -2.40
N ARG A 229 7.12 3.94 -1.27
CA ARG A 229 8.01 4.08 -0.09
C ARG A 229 9.31 3.30 -0.20
N GLY A 230 9.35 2.30 -1.08
CA GLY A 230 10.42 1.33 -1.23
C GLY A 230 9.89 -0.10 -1.29
N GLY A 231 10.71 -1.01 -1.80
CA GLY A 231 10.39 -2.41 -2.08
C GLY A 231 10.13 -3.26 -0.84
N TRP A 232 10.59 -2.81 0.32
CA TRP A 232 10.27 -3.41 1.63
C TRP A 232 8.81 -3.17 2.06
N CYS A 233 8.06 -2.29 1.37
CA CYS A 233 6.70 -1.93 1.77
C CYS A 233 5.64 -2.81 1.08
N PRO A 234 4.91 -3.67 1.82
CA PRO A 234 3.98 -4.63 1.22
C PRO A 234 2.81 -3.96 0.48
N TYR A 235 2.35 -2.79 0.95
CA TYR A 235 1.32 -2.00 0.28
C TYR A 235 1.76 -1.44 -1.07
N CYS A 236 3.05 -1.14 -1.20
CA CYS A 236 3.61 -0.64 -2.45
C CYS A 236 3.70 -1.77 -3.47
N ASN A 237 4.18 -2.94 -3.05
CA ASN A 237 4.27 -4.12 -3.91
C ASN A 237 2.89 -4.57 -4.37
N LEU A 238 1.89 -4.55 -3.47
CA LEU A 238 0.50 -4.80 -3.84
C LEU A 238 0.01 -3.80 -4.88
N GLN A 239 0.17 -2.48 -4.65
CA GLN A 239 -0.24 -1.47 -5.62
C GLN A 239 0.41 -1.68 -6.99
N LEU A 240 1.74 -1.89 -7.03
CA LEU A 240 2.47 -2.08 -8.28
C LEU A 240 1.98 -3.33 -9.04
N GLY A 241 1.75 -4.44 -8.35
CA GLY A 241 1.13 -5.63 -8.95
C GLY A 241 -0.31 -5.38 -9.44
N GLN A 242 -1.08 -4.54 -8.75
CA GLN A 242 -2.41 -4.14 -9.21
C GLN A 242 -2.36 -3.28 -10.49
N ILE A 243 -1.34 -2.43 -10.65
CA ILE A 243 -1.13 -1.60 -11.84
C ILE A 243 -0.79 -2.46 -13.07
N GLN A 244 -0.10 -3.59 -12.90
CA GLN A 244 0.17 -4.52 -14.02
C GLN A 244 -1.10 -5.02 -14.71
N ARG A 245 -2.26 -4.98 -14.04
CA ARG A 245 -3.53 -5.37 -14.66
C ARG A 245 -4.05 -4.37 -15.69
N ILE A 246 -3.62 -3.11 -15.60
CA ILE A 246 -4.06 -2.03 -16.50
C ILE A 246 -2.93 -1.48 -17.36
N ASP A 247 -1.67 -1.89 -17.13
CA ASP A 247 -0.48 -1.35 -17.78
C ASP A 247 -0.56 -1.41 -19.32
N SER A 248 -1.05 -2.50 -19.87
CA SER A 248 -1.15 -2.75 -21.29
C SER A 248 -2.15 -1.80 -21.94
N SER A 249 -3.22 -1.46 -21.22
CA SER A 249 -4.18 -0.44 -21.65
C SER A 249 -3.58 0.96 -21.61
N LEU A 250 -2.81 1.27 -20.57
CA LEU A 250 -2.11 2.55 -20.43
C LEU A 250 -1.07 2.74 -21.54
N LEU A 251 -0.26 1.70 -21.80
CA LEU A 251 0.75 1.67 -22.86
C LEU A 251 0.13 1.79 -24.25
N ALA A 252 -0.99 1.09 -24.51
CA ALA A 252 -1.73 1.22 -25.77
C ALA A 252 -2.28 2.64 -26.00
N MET A 253 -2.54 3.39 -24.92
CA MET A 253 -2.90 4.80 -24.98
C MET A 253 -1.69 5.74 -25.13
N GLY A 254 -0.47 5.20 -25.17
CA GLY A 254 0.79 5.94 -25.33
C GLY A 254 1.39 6.44 -24.01
N TYR A 255 0.88 6.02 -22.86
CA TYR A 255 1.49 6.36 -21.57
C TYR A 255 2.78 5.60 -21.36
N ARG A 256 3.78 6.27 -20.77
CA ARG A 256 4.91 5.62 -20.10
C ARG A 256 4.66 5.55 -18.61
N ILE A 257 5.12 4.48 -17.96
CA ILE A 257 4.89 4.30 -16.53
C ILE A 257 6.25 4.28 -15.81
N PHE A 258 6.39 5.13 -14.80
CA PHE A 258 7.59 5.23 -13.96
C PHE A 258 7.20 4.99 -12.50
N ALA A 259 7.87 4.04 -11.85
CA ALA A 259 7.74 3.78 -10.42
C ALA A 259 9.00 4.29 -9.71
N ILE A 260 8.82 5.25 -8.80
CA ILE A 260 9.89 6.04 -8.19
C ILE A 260 9.90 5.80 -6.68
N SER A 261 11.06 5.45 -6.12
CA SER A 261 11.22 5.25 -4.67
C SER A 261 12.56 5.74 -4.14
N PRO A 262 12.69 5.95 -2.81
CA PRO A 262 13.96 6.30 -2.18
C PRO A 262 15.00 5.18 -2.18
N ASP A 263 14.62 3.96 -2.57
CA ASP A 263 15.55 2.84 -2.64
C ASP A 263 16.71 3.17 -3.58
N ARG A 264 17.94 2.87 -3.16
CA ARG A 264 19.13 2.96 -4.02
C ARG A 264 19.00 2.02 -5.22
N PRO A 265 19.68 2.29 -6.35
CA PRO A 265 19.54 1.50 -7.58
C PRO A 265 19.63 -0.02 -7.38
N ALA A 266 20.56 -0.47 -6.53
CA ALA A 266 20.76 -1.90 -6.24
C ALA A 266 19.54 -2.58 -5.56
N MET A 267 18.73 -1.83 -4.82
CA MET A 267 17.60 -2.34 -4.04
C MET A 267 16.28 -2.32 -4.84
N LEU A 268 16.19 -1.55 -5.93
CA LEU A 268 14.97 -1.40 -6.73
C LEU A 268 14.41 -2.72 -7.25
N THR A 269 15.27 -3.72 -7.47
CA THR A 269 14.90 -5.03 -8.04
C THR A 269 14.89 -6.17 -7.03
N GLU A 270 15.30 -5.95 -5.77
CA GLU A 270 15.39 -7.02 -4.77
C GLU A 270 14.01 -7.55 -4.34
N SER A 271 12.98 -6.71 -4.42
CA SER A 271 11.62 -7.03 -3.95
C SER A 271 10.64 -7.40 -5.06
N LEU A 272 11.08 -7.32 -6.32
CA LEU A 272 10.24 -7.55 -7.48
C LEU A 272 10.68 -8.85 -8.14
N GLU A 273 9.76 -9.83 -8.20
CA GLU A 273 9.98 -11.00 -9.04
C GLU A 273 10.30 -10.52 -10.46
N LYS A 274 11.35 -11.05 -11.08
CA LYS A 274 11.87 -10.68 -12.41
C LYS A 274 10.93 -11.04 -13.58
N HIS A 275 9.62 -11.00 -13.36
CA HIS A 275 8.65 -11.04 -14.44
C HIS A 275 8.75 -9.73 -15.24
N ASP A 276 8.29 -9.75 -16.50
CA ASP A 276 8.39 -8.64 -17.45
C ASP A 276 7.65 -7.38 -16.94
N LEU A 277 8.33 -6.59 -16.12
CA LEU A 277 7.82 -5.32 -15.64
C LEU A 277 7.71 -4.36 -16.83
N THR A 278 6.48 -3.94 -17.11
CA THR A 278 6.19 -3.02 -18.21
C THR A 278 6.46 -1.55 -17.85
N TYR A 279 6.73 -1.27 -16.57
CA TYR A 279 7.06 0.05 -16.04
C TYR A 279 8.55 0.18 -15.69
N THR A 280 9.07 1.40 -15.82
CA THR A 280 10.46 1.75 -15.51
C THR A 280 10.62 2.06 -14.02
N LEU A 281 11.54 1.37 -13.35
CA LEU A 281 11.90 1.66 -11.96
C LEU A 281 12.98 2.74 -11.90
N LEU A 282 12.80 3.72 -11.01
CA LEU A 282 13.72 4.82 -10.79
C LEU A 282 13.97 5.04 -9.30
N SER A 283 15.22 5.30 -8.98
CA SER A 283 15.71 5.65 -7.65
C SER A 283 15.69 7.16 -7.47
N ASP A 284 15.04 7.59 -6.40
CA ASP A 284 15.08 8.94 -5.83
C ASP A 284 15.79 8.89 -4.47
N HIS A 285 16.95 8.24 -4.39
CA HIS A 285 17.63 7.99 -3.12
C HIS A 285 18.01 9.27 -2.36
N SER A 286 18.24 10.38 -3.06
CA SER A 286 18.49 11.71 -2.49
C SER A 286 17.21 12.47 -2.09
N MET A 287 16.03 11.93 -2.44
CA MET A 287 14.71 12.48 -2.18
C MET A 287 14.43 13.83 -2.86
N GLU A 288 15.23 14.23 -3.84
CA GLU A 288 15.04 15.51 -4.56
C GLU A 288 13.75 15.52 -5.36
N ALA A 289 13.37 14.40 -6.00
CA ALA A 289 12.11 14.33 -6.73
C ALA A 289 10.91 14.40 -5.78
N ALA A 290 10.88 13.59 -4.73
CA ALA A 290 9.80 13.62 -3.74
C ALA A 290 9.65 15.00 -3.07
N LYS A 291 10.75 15.70 -2.80
CA LYS A 291 10.73 17.09 -2.30
C LYS A 291 10.14 18.05 -3.34
N ALA A 292 10.58 17.97 -4.58
CA ALA A 292 10.10 18.85 -5.66
C ALA A 292 8.62 18.64 -6.00
N PHE A 293 8.11 17.41 -5.85
CA PHE A 293 6.68 17.10 -5.99
C PHE A 293 5.86 17.46 -4.75
N GLY A 294 6.49 17.91 -3.67
CA GLY A 294 5.82 18.31 -2.44
C GLY A 294 5.20 17.15 -1.65
N ILE A 295 5.76 15.94 -1.79
CA ILE A 295 5.25 14.70 -1.17
C ILE A 295 6.23 14.08 -0.17
N ALA A 296 7.44 14.62 -0.03
CA ALA A 296 8.40 14.16 0.98
C ALA A 296 7.97 14.60 2.38
N PHE A 297 8.17 13.71 3.36
CA PHE A 297 8.06 14.02 4.78
C PHE A 297 9.18 13.32 5.56
N ARG A 298 9.54 13.87 6.72
CA ARG A 298 10.50 13.27 7.65
C ARG A 298 9.82 12.26 8.55
N VAL A 299 10.43 11.09 8.68
CA VAL A 299 10.00 10.05 9.63
C VAL A 299 10.56 10.37 11.00
N ASP A 300 9.72 10.38 12.02
CA ASP A 300 10.12 10.64 13.41
C ASP A 300 10.94 9.48 14.01
N ASP A 301 11.74 9.78 15.03
CA ASP A 301 12.66 8.82 15.65
C ASP A 301 11.94 7.60 16.26
N ALA A 302 10.73 7.79 16.79
CA ALA A 302 9.96 6.70 17.37
C ALA A 302 9.46 5.73 16.28
N THR A 303 9.04 6.27 15.13
CA THR A 303 8.68 5.46 13.96
C THR A 303 9.90 4.77 13.35
N LEU A 304 11.05 5.44 13.25
CA LEU A 304 12.31 4.81 12.80
C LEU A 304 12.72 3.64 13.70
N ALA A 305 12.60 3.80 15.02
CA ALA A 305 12.88 2.72 15.96
C ALA A 305 11.96 1.50 15.74
N LYS A 306 10.66 1.73 15.49
CA LYS A 306 9.71 0.66 15.15
C LYS A 306 10.07 -0.02 13.83
N TYR A 307 10.42 0.73 12.79
CA TYR A 307 10.84 0.15 11.51
C TYR A 307 12.05 -0.76 11.67
N ARG A 308 13.05 -0.37 12.45
CA ARG A 308 14.20 -1.24 12.75
C ARG A 308 13.79 -2.54 13.44
N GLN A 309 12.82 -2.51 14.34
CA GLN A 309 12.28 -3.74 14.97
C GLN A 309 11.58 -4.67 13.97
N TYR A 310 11.01 -4.12 12.90
CA TYR A 310 10.41 -4.87 11.81
C TYR A 310 11.41 -5.25 10.70
N GLY A 311 12.71 -5.01 10.91
CA GLY A 311 13.75 -5.28 9.91
C GLY A 311 13.82 -4.27 8.76
N ILE A 312 13.10 -3.15 8.86
CA ILE A 312 13.10 -2.07 7.86
C ILE A 312 14.17 -1.04 8.26
N ASN A 313 15.23 -0.94 7.45
CA ASN A 313 16.28 0.07 7.62
C ASN A 313 16.28 1.04 6.44
N LEU A 314 15.78 2.26 6.67
CA LEU A 314 15.68 3.28 5.63
C LEU A 314 17.06 3.71 5.12
N GLU A 315 18.05 3.84 6.01
CA GLU A 315 19.41 4.24 5.62
C GLU A 315 20.08 3.20 4.75
N SER A 316 19.90 1.91 5.07
CA SER A 316 20.40 0.84 4.20
C SER A 316 19.66 0.74 2.87
N SER A 317 18.36 1.06 2.86
CA SER A 317 17.52 0.99 1.67
C SER A 317 17.85 2.13 0.69
N SER A 318 17.99 3.37 1.17
CA SER A 318 18.35 4.53 0.33
C SER A 318 19.84 4.73 0.17
N GLY A 319 20.67 4.22 1.09
CA GLY A 319 22.09 4.57 1.15
C GLY A 319 22.34 5.96 1.75
N GLU A 320 21.34 6.60 2.35
CA GLU A 320 21.39 7.99 2.83
C GLU A 320 20.81 8.14 4.25
N THR A 321 21.22 9.19 4.97
CA THR A 321 20.83 9.41 6.39
C THR A 321 19.68 10.40 6.59
N HIS A 322 18.95 10.75 5.53
CA HIS A 322 17.95 11.82 5.54
C HIS A 322 16.65 11.46 6.30
N HIS A 323 16.35 10.16 6.48
CA HIS A 323 15.13 9.64 7.13
C HIS A 323 13.83 10.23 6.56
N LEU A 324 13.75 10.31 5.24
CA LEU A 324 12.61 10.86 4.52
C LEU A 324 11.91 9.74 3.77
N LEU A 325 10.60 9.86 3.63
CA LEU A 325 9.80 9.02 2.76
C LEU A 325 8.84 9.88 1.93
N PRO A 326 8.47 9.42 0.72
CA PRO A 326 7.38 10.02 -0.01
C PRO A 326 6.04 9.53 0.55
N ALA A 327 5.06 10.41 0.64
CA ALA A 327 3.68 10.01 0.71
C ALA A 327 3.29 9.30 -0.60
N PRO A 328 2.67 8.11 -0.54
CA PRO A 328 2.29 7.38 -1.74
C PRO A 328 1.41 8.21 -2.65
N SER A 329 1.80 8.30 -3.91
CA SER A 329 1.15 9.19 -4.85
C SER A 329 1.22 8.69 -6.28
N VAL A 330 0.25 9.14 -7.07
CA VAL A 330 0.18 8.91 -8.51
C VAL A 330 -0.08 10.24 -9.21
N PHE A 331 0.79 10.58 -10.15
CA PHE A 331 0.63 11.75 -11.02
C PHE A 331 0.49 11.28 -12.47
N ILE A 332 -0.51 11.82 -13.18
CA ILE A 332 -0.61 11.63 -14.63
C ILE A 332 -0.11 12.89 -15.30
N ILE A 333 0.91 12.75 -16.13
CA ILE A 333 1.54 13.81 -16.90
C ILE A 333 0.96 13.81 -18.31
N SER A 334 0.49 14.98 -18.77
CA SER A 334 0.04 15.21 -20.14
C SER A 334 1.22 15.38 -21.11
N LYS A 335 0.95 15.29 -22.42
CA LYS A 335 1.96 15.45 -23.48
C LYS A 335 2.70 16.81 -23.46
N ASP A 336 2.09 17.85 -22.90
CA ASP A 336 2.71 19.17 -22.74
C ASP A 336 3.55 19.30 -21.44
N GLY A 337 3.80 18.19 -20.73
CA GLY A 337 4.68 18.16 -19.57
C GLY A 337 4.06 18.75 -18.30
N LYS A 338 2.73 18.73 -18.18
CA LYS A 338 1.99 19.22 -17.01
C LYS A 338 1.27 18.10 -16.28
N LEU A 339 0.99 18.31 -15.00
CA LEU A 339 0.18 17.39 -14.21
C LEU A 339 -1.29 17.49 -14.64
N GLY A 340 -1.83 16.47 -15.27
CA GLY A 340 -3.25 16.36 -15.63
C GLY A 340 -4.11 15.73 -14.52
N PHE A 341 -3.49 14.94 -13.65
CA PHE A 341 -4.15 14.32 -12.49
C PHE A 341 -3.15 14.15 -11.36
N THR A 342 -3.65 14.27 -10.12
CA THR A 342 -2.89 14.03 -8.90
C THR A 342 -3.73 13.21 -7.92
N TYR A 343 -3.12 12.19 -7.35
CA TYR A 343 -3.64 11.44 -6.21
C TYR A 343 -2.52 11.29 -5.19
N VAL A 344 -2.75 11.74 -3.96
CA VAL A 344 -1.79 11.63 -2.87
C VAL A 344 -2.53 11.18 -1.62
N SER A 345 -1.98 10.20 -0.91
CA SER A 345 -2.53 9.75 0.36
C SER A 345 -1.50 9.89 1.48
N PRO A 346 -1.75 10.72 2.51
CA PRO A 346 -0.96 10.73 3.74
C PRO A 346 -0.99 9.37 4.47
N ASP A 347 -2.09 8.63 4.35
CA ASP A 347 -2.17 7.27 4.84
C ASP A 347 -1.55 6.32 3.82
N TYR A 348 -0.39 5.77 4.17
CA TYR A 348 0.33 4.84 3.31
C TYR A 348 -0.38 3.50 3.08
N LYS A 349 -1.54 3.25 3.68
CA LYS A 349 -2.35 2.03 3.43
C LYS A 349 -3.42 2.26 2.36
N ILE A 350 -3.77 3.51 2.09
CA ILE A 350 -4.77 3.87 1.10
C ILE A 350 -4.09 4.05 -0.25
N ARG A 351 -4.67 3.45 -1.29
CA ARG A 351 -4.18 3.45 -2.67
C ARG A 351 -5.30 3.80 -3.62
N ILE A 352 -4.94 4.43 -4.73
CA ILE A 352 -5.87 4.62 -5.83
C ILE A 352 -6.20 3.25 -6.43
N ASP A 353 -7.47 3.04 -6.70
CA ASP A 353 -7.94 1.85 -7.41
C ASP A 353 -7.45 1.89 -8.88
N PRO A 354 -6.95 0.78 -9.45
CA PRO A 354 -6.47 0.74 -10.83
C PRO A 354 -7.50 1.20 -11.86
N ASP A 355 -8.78 0.85 -11.70
CA ASP A 355 -9.82 1.25 -12.65
C ASP A 355 -10.03 2.77 -12.60
N VAL A 356 -9.96 3.37 -11.41
CA VAL A 356 -10.02 4.83 -11.24
C VAL A 356 -8.83 5.50 -11.90
N LEU A 357 -7.63 4.93 -11.76
CA LEU A 357 -6.43 5.45 -12.43
C LEU A 357 -6.55 5.36 -13.96
N LEU A 358 -7.08 4.25 -14.48
CA LEU A 358 -7.30 4.05 -15.91
C LEU A 358 -8.29 5.07 -16.48
N GLU A 359 -9.39 5.34 -15.77
CA GLU A 359 -10.36 6.36 -16.17
C GLU A 359 -9.78 7.79 -16.08
N ALA A 360 -9.00 8.08 -15.03
CA ALA A 360 -8.29 9.35 -14.93
C ALA A 360 -7.31 9.55 -16.11
N ALA A 361 -6.58 8.51 -16.51
CA ALA A 361 -5.68 8.54 -17.67
C ALA A 361 -6.45 8.83 -18.97
N LYS A 362 -7.59 8.17 -19.19
CA LYS A 362 -8.48 8.47 -20.35
C LYS A 362 -8.96 9.93 -20.33
N ALA A 363 -9.31 10.47 -19.16
CA ALA A 363 -9.75 11.85 -19.03
C ALA A 363 -8.63 12.86 -19.36
N VAL A 364 -7.43 12.63 -18.83
CA VAL A 364 -6.27 13.50 -19.09
C VAL A 364 -5.89 13.53 -20.57
N LEU A 365 -5.94 12.40 -21.27
CA LEU A 365 -5.69 12.38 -22.72
C LEU A 365 -6.69 13.21 -23.51
N LYS A 366 -7.98 13.20 -23.12
CA LYS A 366 -9.01 14.02 -23.77
C LYS A 366 -8.85 15.51 -23.50
N MET A 367 -8.26 15.88 -22.37
CA MET A 367 -8.01 17.26 -21.97
C MET A 367 -6.76 17.87 -22.61
N ALA A 368 -5.88 17.05 -23.21
CA ALA A 368 -4.70 17.56 -23.88
C ALA A 368 -5.12 18.41 -25.10
N PRO A 369 -4.71 19.69 -25.18
CA PRO A 369 -5.09 20.55 -26.28
C PRO A 369 -4.58 19.97 -27.61
N ASP A 370 -5.49 19.85 -28.56
CA ASP A 370 -5.17 19.43 -29.91
C ASP A 370 -4.38 20.55 -30.61
N ASN A 371 -3.05 20.48 -30.50
CA ASN A 371 -2.13 21.41 -31.15
C ASN A 371 -2.05 21.17 -32.67
N SER A 372 -2.81 20.23 -33.24
CA SER A 372 -2.89 20.02 -34.69
C SER A 372 -3.62 21.15 -35.42
N ALA A 373 -4.38 22.01 -34.71
CA ALA A 373 -5.07 23.17 -35.28
C ALA A 373 -4.22 24.45 -35.41
N LYS A 374 -2.97 24.48 -34.93
CA LYS A 374 -2.08 25.68 -35.00
C LYS A 374 -1.11 25.69 -36.18
N GLY A 375 -1.27 24.78 -37.13
CA GLY A 375 -0.44 24.68 -38.33
C GLY A 375 -1.26 24.48 -39.59
N LYS A 376 -2.09 25.46 -39.96
CA LYS A 376 -2.46 25.64 -41.37
C LYS A 376 -1.99 27.05 -41.79
N PRO A 377 -1.13 27.15 -42.81
CA PRO A 377 -0.48 28.39 -43.21
C PRO A 377 -1.45 29.46 -43.69
#